data_AF-A0A2T0QGK9-F1
#
_entry.id   AF-A0A2T0QGK9-F1
#
_cell.length_a   1.000
_cell.length_b   1.000
_cell.length_c   1.000
_cell.angle_alpha   90.00
_cell.angle_beta   90.00
_cell.angle_gamma   90.00
#
_symmetry.space_group_name_H-M   'P 1'
#
loop_
_entity.id
_entity.type
_entity.pdbx_description
1 polymer ?
#
loop_
_entity_poly.entity_id
_entity_poly.type
_entity_poly.pdbx_seq_one_letter_code
_entity_poly.pdbx_strand_id
1 'polypeptide(L)'
;MKILPFIAALALAAPALCFAGSPLECKSWPTNIAIVYLKNAGITDPTRLDESKTRAVRVASEKIGKGLWRDVYDITFHERGGRSIEVITSSQAGSVECSMSDPVVWVVSEKLPK
;
A
#
# COMPACT_ATOMS: atom_id res chain seq x y z
N MET A 1 11.27 50.85 -8.16
CA MET A 1 9.93 50.29 -8.44
C MET A 1 10.01 49.30 -9.61
N LYS A 2 10.47 48.06 -9.39
CA LYS A 2 10.57 47.01 -10.45
C LYS A 2 10.12 45.63 -9.95
N ILE A 3 9.57 45.56 -8.74
CA ILE A 3 9.21 44.33 -8.03
C ILE A 3 7.76 43.90 -8.36
N LEU A 4 6.92 44.87 -8.73
CA LEU A 4 5.50 44.67 -9.05
C LEU A 4 5.21 43.71 -10.23
N PRO A 5 5.95 43.73 -11.36
CA PRO A 5 5.70 42.77 -12.45
C PRO A 5 6.12 41.34 -12.09
N PHE A 6 7.08 41.18 -11.17
CA PHE A 6 7.57 39.86 -10.74
C PHE A 6 6.56 39.14 -9.84
N ILE A 7 5.88 39.88 -8.96
CA ILE A 7 4.82 39.36 -8.08
C ILE A 7 3.58 38.98 -8.92
N ALA A 8 3.23 39.78 -9.93
CA ALA A 8 2.11 39.48 -10.82
C ALA A 8 2.34 38.19 -11.64
N ALA A 9 3.56 37.97 -12.14
CA ALA A 9 3.92 36.75 -12.86
C ALA A 9 3.88 35.50 -11.96
N LEU A 10 4.25 35.60 -10.68
CA LEU A 10 4.20 34.48 -9.74
C LEU A 10 2.76 34.10 -9.35
N ALA A 11 1.86 35.09 -9.22
CA ALA A 11 0.45 34.85 -8.92
C ALA A 11 -0.30 34.14 -10.07
N LEU A 12 0.08 34.43 -11.32
CA LEU A 12 -0.49 33.79 -12.52
C LEU A 12 -0.06 32.32 -12.68
N ALA A 13 1.04 31.90 -12.06
CA ALA A 13 1.54 30.52 -12.12
C ALA A 13 0.98 29.59 -11.03
N ALA A 14 0.37 30.14 -9.97
CA ALA A 14 -0.14 29.37 -8.84
C ALA A 14 -1.22 28.31 -9.19
N PRO A 15 -2.17 28.56 -10.13
CA PRO A 15 -3.17 27.57 -10.53
C PRO A 15 -2.59 26.34 -11.25
N ALA A 16 -1.35 26.40 -11.73
CA ALA A 16 -0.67 25.27 -12.38
C ALA A 16 -0.19 24.20 -11.38
N LEU A 17 -0.19 24.51 -10.08
CA LEU A 17 0.18 23.57 -9.02
C LEU A 17 -1.03 22.70 -8.62
N CYS A 18 -1.51 21.88 -9.55
CA CYS A 18 -2.47 20.82 -9.23
C CYS A 18 -1.74 19.66 -8.53
N PHE A 19 -1.68 19.67 -7.20
CA PHE A 19 -1.27 18.48 -6.44
C PHE A 19 -2.41 17.46 -6.49
N ALA A 20 -2.31 16.50 -7.40
CA ALA A 20 -3.14 15.31 -7.33
C ALA A 20 -2.81 14.59 -6.01
N GLY A 21 -3.79 14.47 -5.11
CA GLY A 21 -3.62 13.68 -3.90
C GLY A 21 -3.31 12.23 -4.28
N SER A 22 -2.09 11.77 -3.97
CA SER A 22 -1.71 10.38 -4.10
C SER A 22 -2.12 9.60 -2.84
N PRO A 23 -2.54 8.34 -3.00
CA PRO A 23 -2.83 7.47 -1.86
C PRO A 23 -1.55 7.28 -1.03
N LEU A 24 -1.71 7.33 0.30
CA LEU A 24 -0.64 7.06 1.25
C LEU A 24 -0.03 5.67 0.98
N GLU A 25 1.29 5.53 1.13
CA GLU A 25 2.00 4.25 1.00
C GLU A 25 1.74 3.39 2.26
N CYS A 26 0.66 2.61 2.23
CA CYS A 26 0.13 1.93 3.40
C CYS A 26 0.59 0.49 3.60
N LYS A 27 1.70 0.06 2.97
CA LYS A 27 2.13 -1.35 2.91
C LYS A 27 2.22 -2.07 4.27
N SER A 28 2.57 -1.37 5.35
CA SER A 28 2.77 -1.99 6.67
C SER A 28 1.48 -2.56 7.27
N TRP A 29 0.35 -1.87 7.07
CA TRP A 29 -0.95 -2.31 7.59
C TRP A 29 -1.41 -3.67 7.01
N PRO A 30 -1.57 -3.85 5.69
CA PRO A 30 -1.96 -5.13 5.11
C PRO A 30 -0.90 -6.23 5.34
N THR A 31 0.39 -5.88 5.40
CA THR A 31 1.46 -6.85 5.70
C THR A 31 1.28 -7.45 7.10
N ASN A 32 1.10 -6.61 8.12
CA ASN A 32 0.97 -7.06 9.50
C ASN A 32 -0.32 -7.87 9.73
N ILE A 33 -1.44 -7.44 9.13
CA ILE A 33 -2.68 -8.20 9.23
C ILE A 33 -2.59 -9.54 8.50
N ALA A 34 -1.97 -9.58 7.32
CA ALA A 34 -1.75 -10.84 6.60
C ALA A 34 -0.95 -11.84 7.44
N ILE A 35 0.09 -11.40 8.16
CA ILE A 35 0.84 -12.26 9.09
C ILE A 35 -0.08 -12.87 10.16
N VAL A 36 -0.97 -12.08 10.75
CA VAL A 36 -1.94 -12.56 11.75
C VAL A 36 -2.89 -13.59 11.15
N TYR A 37 -3.43 -13.34 9.97
CA TYR A 37 -4.38 -14.26 9.31
C TYR A 37 -3.70 -15.57 8.91
N LEU A 38 -2.48 -15.51 8.37
CA LEU A 38 -1.69 -16.69 8.03
C LEU A 38 -1.36 -17.53 9.27
N LYS A 39 -1.07 -16.89 10.41
CA LYS A 39 -0.88 -17.57 11.69
C LYS A 39 -2.15 -18.29 12.15
N ASN A 40 -3.27 -17.59 12.16
CA ASN A 40 -4.55 -18.15 12.61
C ASN A 40 -5.02 -19.30 11.71
N ALA A 41 -4.64 -19.30 10.43
CA ALA A 41 -4.90 -20.38 9.48
C ALA A 41 -3.89 -21.55 9.58
N GLY A 42 -2.87 -21.47 10.43
CA GLY A 42 -1.84 -22.51 10.57
C GLY A 42 -0.87 -22.62 9.39
N ILE A 43 -0.79 -21.59 8.53
CA ILE A 43 0.03 -21.61 7.31
C ILE A 43 1.50 -21.33 7.62
N THR A 44 1.75 -20.39 8.53
CA THR A 44 3.08 -20.01 9.05
C THR A 44 2.96 -19.45 10.46
N ASP A 45 4.07 -19.06 11.08
CA ASP A 45 4.11 -18.31 12.33
C ASP A 45 5.09 -17.13 12.18
N PRO A 46 4.81 -15.95 12.78
CA PRO A 46 5.70 -14.79 12.66
C PRO A 46 7.16 -15.08 13.03
N THR A 47 7.40 -15.99 13.99
CA THR A 47 8.75 -16.37 14.41
C THR A 47 9.54 -17.10 13.33
N ARG A 48 8.87 -17.64 12.30
CA ARG A 48 9.49 -18.35 11.17
C ARG A 48 9.84 -17.43 10.01
N LEU A 49 9.26 -16.22 9.97
CA LEU A 49 9.44 -15.28 8.87
C LEU A 49 10.78 -14.55 8.94
N ASP A 50 11.34 -14.28 7.77
CA ASP A 50 12.46 -13.36 7.55
C ASP A 50 11.89 -12.03 7.04
N GLU A 51 11.61 -11.12 7.97
CA GLU A 51 11.04 -9.80 7.64
C GLU A 51 11.93 -9.01 6.68
N SER A 52 13.25 -9.20 6.73
CA SER A 52 14.19 -8.51 5.84
C SER A 52 14.01 -8.87 4.36
N LYS A 53 13.38 -10.02 4.09
CA LYS A 53 13.08 -10.50 2.74
C LYS A 53 11.63 -10.26 2.33
N THR A 54 10.77 -9.81 3.23
CA THR A 54 9.36 -9.59 2.93
C THR A 54 9.20 -8.47 1.91
N ARG A 55 8.46 -8.74 0.84
CA ARG A 55 8.23 -7.79 -0.25
C ARG A 55 6.74 -7.52 -0.39
N ALA A 56 6.32 -6.29 -0.19
CA ALA A 56 4.94 -5.85 -0.41
C ALA A 56 4.90 -4.82 -1.54
N VAL A 57 4.13 -5.08 -2.59
CA VAL A 57 3.98 -4.21 -3.75
C VAL A 57 2.51 -3.88 -3.97
N ARG A 58 2.20 -2.59 -4.06
CA ARG A 58 0.87 -2.13 -4.45
C ARG A 58 0.65 -2.43 -5.94
N VAL A 59 -0.27 -3.32 -6.25
CA VAL A 59 -0.61 -3.73 -7.62
C VAL A 59 -1.83 -2.99 -8.17
N ALA A 60 -2.68 -2.45 -7.29
CA ALA A 60 -3.77 -1.55 -7.66
C ALA A 60 -4.06 -0.54 -6.54
N SER A 61 -4.55 0.63 -6.92
CA SER A 61 -5.13 1.62 -6.02
C SER A 61 -6.27 2.34 -6.74
N GLU A 62 -7.45 2.33 -6.14
CA GLU A 62 -8.64 2.98 -6.67
C GLU A 62 -9.12 4.05 -5.67
N LYS A 63 -9.38 5.26 -6.15
CA LYS A 63 -10.01 6.30 -5.33
C LYS A 63 -11.50 6.01 -5.22
N ILE A 64 -11.96 5.62 -4.04
CA ILE A 64 -13.36 5.23 -3.77
C ILE A 64 -14.15 6.32 -3.04
N GLY A 65 -13.51 7.42 -2.65
CA GLY A 65 -14.16 8.53 -1.97
C GLY A 65 -13.24 9.73 -1.76
N LYS A 66 -13.77 10.74 -1.06
CA LYS A 66 -12.98 11.92 -0.68
C LYS A 66 -11.93 11.53 0.34
N GLY A 67 -10.66 11.50 -0.07
CA GLY A 67 -9.54 11.15 0.81
C GLY A 67 -9.51 9.66 1.18
N LEU A 68 -10.15 8.80 0.38
CA LEU A 68 -10.29 7.37 0.64
C LEU A 68 -9.99 6.57 -0.63
N TRP A 69 -9.15 5.55 -0.47
CA TRP A 69 -8.71 4.65 -1.53
C TRP A 69 -8.89 3.20 -1.12
N ARG A 70 -9.06 2.33 -2.11
CA ARG A 70 -8.92 0.89 -1.96
C ARG A 70 -7.62 0.47 -2.59
N ASP A 71 -6.72 -0.06 -1.77
CA ASP A 71 -5.42 -0.55 -2.20
C ASP A 71 -5.43 -2.07 -2.27
N VAL A 72 -4.73 -2.61 -3.27
CA VAL A 72 -4.46 -4.04 -3.41
C VAL A 72 -2.95 -4.23 -3.38
N TYR A 73 -2.48 -5.04 -2.44
CA TYR A 73 -1.06 -5.38 -2.31
C TYR A 73 -0.83 -6.85 -2.62
N ASP A 74 0.21 -7.09 -3.41
CA ASP A 74 0.85 -8.38 -3.63
C ASP A 74 2.05 -8.47 -2.69
N ILE A 75 1.98 -9.42 -1.75
CA ILE A 75 2.94 -9.56 -0.65
C ILE A 75 3.56 -10.95 -0.68
N THR A 76 4.88 -11.01 -0.77
CA THR A 76 5.65 -12.24 -0.65
C THR A 76 6.37 -12.26 0.70
N PHE A 77 6.00 -13.23 1.53
CA PHE A 77 6.69 -13.58 2.77
C PHE A 77 7.70 -14.71 2.50
N HIS A 78 8.82 -14.68 3.22
CA HIS A 78 9.81 -15.75 3.19
C HIS A 78 10.03 -16.30 4.58
N GLU A 79 9.89 -17.61 4.75
CA GLU A 79 10.32 -18.30 5.95
C GLU A 79 11.84 -18.49 5.93
N ARG A 80 12.48 -18.50 7.10
CA ARG A 80 13.92 -18.78 7.23
C ARG A 80 14.32 -20.16 6.70
N GLY A 81 13.38 -21.10 6.63
CA GLY A 81 13.55 -22.42 6.02
C GLY A 81 13.49 -22.44 4.48
N GLY A 82 13.36 -21.29 3.82
CA GLY A 82 13.38 -21.16 2.36
C GLY A 82 12.01 -21.25 1.67
N ARG A 83 10.93 -21.57 2.41
CA ARG A 83 9.56 -21.54 1.88
C ARG A 83 9.10 -20.10 1.66
N SER A 84 8.46 -19.83 0.52
CA SER A 84 7.82 -18.55 0.23
C SER A 84 6.30 -18.69 0.30
N ILE A 85 5.62 -17.64 0.76
CA ILE A 85 4.16 -17.57 0.85
C ILE A 85 3.76 -16.24 0.21
N GLU A 86 3.01 -16.32 -0.89
CA GLU A 86 2.47 -15.15 -1.57
C GLU A 86 1.01 -14.95 -1.17
N VAL A 87 0.65 -13.69 -0.89
CA VAL A 87 -0.72 -13.29 -0.61
C VAL A 87 -1.10 -12.05 -1.41
N ILE A 88 -2.37 -11.99 -1.79
CA ILE A 88 -3.00 -10.74 -2.22
C ILE A 88 -3.79 -10.20 -1.04
N THR A 89 -3.74 -8.90 -0.82
CA THR A 89 -4.56 -8.21 0.18
C THR A 89 -5.37 -7.11 -0.45
N SER A 90 -6.56 -6.82 0.08
CA SER A 90 -7.34 -5.64 -0.29
C SER A 90 -7.89 -4.95 0.94
N SER A 91 -7.62 -3.66 1.10
CA SER A 91 -8.07 -2.85 2.23
C SER A 91 -8.28 -1.40 1.83
N GLN A 92 -9.03 -0.66 2.64
CA GLN A 92 -9.20 0.77 2.47
C GLN A 92 -8.11 1.55 3.21
N ALA A 93 -7.60 2.59 2.57
CA ALA A 93 -6.61 3.52 3.12
C ALA A 93 -7.09 4.96 2.94
N GLY A 94 -6.88 5.77 3.97
CA GLY A 94 -7.20 7.18 3.98
C GLY A 94 -5.98 8.04 3.61
N SER A 95 -6.19 9.34 3.53
CA SER A 95 -5.10 10.31 3.35
C SER A 95 -4.22 10.51 4.59
N VAL A 96 -4.63 9.99 5.76
CA VAL A 96 -3.94 10.13 7.05
C VAL A 96 -3.69 8.77 7.70
N GLU A 97 -4.71 7.90 7.69
CA GLU A 97 -4.66 6.59 8.34
C GLU A 97 -4.74 5.46 7.31
N CYS A 98 -3.96 4.40 7.54
CA CYS A 98 -3.92 3.23 6.65
C CYS A 98 -4.98 2.16 6.97
N SER A 99 -5.52 2.19 8.19
CA SER A 99 -6.43 1.18 8.74
C SER A 99 -7.89 1.60 8.60
N MET A 100 -8.31 2.05 7.41
CA MET A 100 -9.71 2.43 7.18
C MET A 100 -10.64 1.22 7.00
N SER A 101 -10.07 0.02 6.81
CA SER A 101 -10.78 -1.25 6.91
C SER A 101 -9.84 -2.39 7.29
N ASP A 102 -10.42 -3.49 7.76
CA ASP A 102 -9.72 -4.77 7.82
C ASP A 102 -9.39 -5.25 6.40
N PRO A 103 -8.14 -5.70 6.16
CA PRO A 103 -7.77 -6.34 4.91
C PRO A 103 -8.44 -7.69 4.70
N VAL A 104 -8.96 -7.91 3.49
CA VAL A 104 -9.19 -9.28 2.99
C VAL A 104 -7.86 -9.84 2.52
N VAL A 105 -7.56 -11.10 2.85
CA VAL A 105 -6.29 -11.78 2.52
C VAL A 105 -6.57 -13.06 1.75
N TRP A 106 -5.98 -13.19 0.57
CA TRP A 106 -6.00 -14.40 -0.25
C TRP A 106 -4.61 -15.00 -0.33
N VAL A 107 -4.48 -16.30 -0.11
CA VAL A 107 -3.23 -17.04 -0.33
C VAL A 107 -3.16 -17.43 -1.81
N VAL A 108 -2.07 -17.05 -2.47
CA VAL A 108 -1.87 -17.35 -3.89
C VAL A 108 -1.30 -18.76 -4.01
N SER A 109 -2.07 -19.68 -4.61
CA SER A 109 -1.59 -21.04 -4.91
C SER A 109 -0.79 -21.10 -6.21
N GLU A 110 -1.15 -20.27 -7.18
CA GLU A 110 -0.52 -20.22 -8.49
C GLU A 110 -0.61 -18.80 -9.06
N LYS A 111 0.48 -18.36 -9.69
CA LYS A 111 0.54 -17.10 -10.44
C LYS A 111 0.97 -17.40 -11.86
N LEU A 112 0.10 -17.12 -12.81
CA LEU A 112 0.41 -17.33 -14.22
C LEU A 112 1.39 -16.26 -14.74
N PRO A 113 2.27 -16.59 -15.70
CA PRO A 113 3.09 -15.59 -16.37
C PRO A 113 2.24 -14.51 -17.02
N LYS A 114 2.82 -13.31 -17.15
CA LYS A 114 2.28 -12.27 -18.03
C LYS A 114 2.58 -12.58 -19.49
#